data_AF-R1FJ80-F1
#
_entry.id   AF-R1FJ80-F1
#
_cell.length_a   1.000
_cell.length_b   1.000
_cell.length_c   1.000
_cell.angle_alpha   90.00
_cell.angle_beta   90.00
_cell.angle_gamma   90.00
#
_symmetry.space_group_name_H-M   'P 1'
#
loop_
_entity.id
_entity.type
_entity.pdbx_description
1 polymer ?
#
loop_
_entity_poly.entity_id
_entity_poly.type
_entity_poly.pdbx_seq_one_letter_code
_entity_poly.pdbx_strand_id
1 'polypeptide(L)'
;MLRAGVLVRLVLLLFCCAAVDSLRVAAAAAPRRSVARASDQAMATAVAKAAAATAERSVAVPVFPEVCEYTGITLTRYMCEIARANPGLNDLETLISSIQTACKTINSLVTRAHITGIVGYADGGGSINVQGEEQKTLDVLTNDVLKRALRFTGKMGVIASEEEEAPVDVLEDEGVGQYSDEAGDAIIDEAGRYTAVFDPLDGSSNVDAGIPTGTIFGIFDMSAAECVLPEVQEGCDDLYSPAVEDDCEGAVSEECMAATLQPGSSLVASGYCLYSSSTFFALTLGAGVQIFTLDPHIGEFVPTHPNVAVPQRGAIYSLNEANRKAWDAPLRTYIEDLQDGNGESGERYTARYIGSMVGDVHRTLLYGGIFGYPADSKNANGKLRLLYEAAPMAFLVEQAGGLALTGKTRIMDLVPQSVHQRVPVLLGSPDDVREMRKYYDAFTGSKEMEGEEARRIRERCFTRLTPGQLLDTTMDKVPDSVAIDSTGDGTVDSVVPIDEAPPGSLPDDVEV
;
A
#
# COMPACT_ATOMS: atom_id res chain seq x y z
N MET A 1 -13.24 -61.28 25.62
CA MET A 1 -12.39 -61.28 26.83
C MET A 1 -11.47 -60.07 26.72
N LEU A 2 -11.95 -58.84 26.94
CA LEU A 2 -12.23 -58.19 28.23
C LEU A 2 -11.09 -58.31 29.26
N ARG A 3 -10.54 -57.13 29.62
CA ARG A 3 -9.75 -56.77 30.82
C ARG A 3 -8.25 -57.07 30.84
N ALA A 4 -7.43 -56.15 30.33
CA ALA A 4 -6.02 -55.99 30.74
C ALA A 4 -5.39 -54.63 30.31
N GLY A 5 -6.06 -53.49 30.51
CA GLY A 5 -5.59 -52.20 29.98
C GLY A 5 -5.61 -50.99 30.91
N VAL A 6 -5.88 -51.15 32.21
CA VAL A 6 -6.12 -49.99 33.11
C VAL A 6 -5.19 -49.96 34.34
N LEU A 7 -4.30 -50.93 34.55
CA LEU A 7 -3.49 -51.01 35.79
C LEU A 7 -2.01 -50.62 35.66
N VAL A 8 -1.57 -50.06 34.53
CA VAL A 8 -0.15 -49.65 34.34
C VAL A 8 0.03 -48.12 34.36
N ARG A 9 -1.06 -47.33 34.36
CA ARG A 9 -0.98 -45.85 34.29
C ARG A 9 -1.10 -45.11 35.63
N LEU A 10 -1.26 -45.81 36.76
CA LEU A 10 -1.42 -45.17 38.08
C LEU A 10 -0.17 -45.27 38.98
N VAL A 11 0.89 -45.97 38.57
CA VAL A 11 2.08 -46.21 39.41
C VAL A 11 3.27 -45.28 39.06
N LEU A 12 3.24 -44.56 37.93
CA LEU A 12 4.31 -43.63 37.55
C LEU A 12 4.10 -42.17 38.02
N LEU A 13 2.92 -41.82 38.56
CA LEU A 13 2.57 -40.43 38.92
C LEU A 13 2.70 -40.11 40.42
N LEU A 14 3.13 -41.07 41.25
CA LEU A 14 3.24 -40.90 42.71
C LEU A 14 4.68 -40.88 43.25
N PHE A 15 5.70 -40.84 42.40
CA PHE A 15 7.12 -40.88 42.82
C PHE A 15 7.96 -39.63 42.51
N CYS A 16 7.38 -38.54 42.00
CA CYS A 16 8.11 -37.27 41.77
C CYS A 16 7.70 -36.10 42.68
N CYS A 17 6.96 -36.36 43.77
CA CYS A 17 6.52 -35.31 44.72
C CYS A 17 7.30 -35.27 46.05
N ALA A 18 8.43 -35.96 46.20
CA ALA A 18 9.14 -35.97 47.49
C ALA A 18 10.66 -36.18 47.36
N ALA A 19 11.35 -35.16 46.85
CA ALA A 19 12.78 -34.84 47.01
C ALA A 19 13.05 -33.77 45.94
N VAL A 20 13.31 -32.50 46.23
CA VAL A 20 14.49 -32.01 46.93
C VAL A 20 14.11 -30.68 47.59
N ASP A 21 13.92 -30.72 48.90
CA ASP A 21 13.87 -29.55 49.77
C ASP A 21 15.25 -29.49 50.44
N SER A 22 16.20 -28.77 49.84
CA SER A 22 17.47 -28.29 50.44
C SER A 22 18.43 -27.80 49.33
N LEU A 23 18.35 -26.52 48.96
CA LEU A 23 19.52 -25.69 48.67
C LEU A 23 19.03 -24.23 48.51
N ARG A 24 18.94 -23.51 49.63
CA ARG A 24 18.84 -22.05 49.64
C ARG A 24 20.25 -21.49 49.66
N VAL A 25 20.71 -20.96 48.53
CA VAL A 25 21.79 -19.96 48.46
C VAL A 25 21.19 -18.73 47.82
N ALA A 26 21.29 -17.60 48.51
CA ALA A 26 20.74 -16.32 48.12
C ALA A 26 21.44 -15.77 46.87
N ALA A 27 20.68 -15.53 45.81
CA ALA A 27 21.08 -14.67 44.70
C ALA A 27 20.04 -13.54 44.60
N ALA A 28 20.53 -12.30 44.72
CA ALA A 28 19.73 -11.09 44.72
C ALA A 28 18.97 -10.91 43.40
N ALA A 29 17.72 -10.48 43.49
CA ALA A 29 16.90 -10.12 42.35
C ALA A 29 17.48 -8.88 41.64
N ALA A 30 17.96 -9.06 40.40
CA ALA A 30 18.16 -7.98 39.45
C ALA A 30 16.88 -7.83 38.61
N PRO A 31 16.40 -6.61 38.32
CA PRO A 31 15.20 -6.42 37.52
C PRO A 31 15.51 -6.80 36.07
N ARG A 32 14.74 -7.75 35.51
CA ARG A 32 14.66 -7.91 34.05
C ARG A 32 14.07 -6.62 33.48
N ARG A 33 14.93 -5.72 33.00
CA ARG A 33 14.52 -4.58 32.18
C ARG A 33 13.87 -5.13 30.92
N SER A 34 12.63 -4.71 30.68
CA SER A 34 11.88 -4.96 29.45
C SER A 34 12.63 -4.36 28.26
N VAL A 35 13.29 -5.20 27.46
CA VAL A 35 14.00 -4.78 26.24
C VAL A 35 12.99 -4.34 25.15
N ALA A 36 11.77 -4.90 25.14
CA ALA A 36 10.73 -4.62 24.16
C ALA A 36 10.18 -3.17 24.14
N ARG A 37 10.35 -2.37 25.21
CA ARG A 37 9.85 -0.98 25.24
C ARG A 37 10.85 0.05 24.69
N ALA A 38 12.13 -0.30 24.63
CA ALA A 38 13.16 0.63 24.17
C ALA A 38 13.27 0.63 22.62
N SER A 39 13.01 -0.52 21.98
CA SER A 39 12.99 -0.69 20.52
C SER A 39 11.82 0.07 19.86
N ASP A 40 10.61 -0.06 20.39
CA ASP A 40 9.42 0.66 19.88
C ASP A 40 9.61 2.19 19.90
N GLN A 41 10.29 2.69 20.93
CA GLN A 41 10.50 4.11 21.13
C GLN A 41 11.60 4.68 20.22
N ALA A 42 12.63 3.89 19.90
CA ALA A 42 13.66 4.25 18.93
C ALA A 42 13.11 4.24 17.50
N MET A 43 12.34 3.19 17.14
CA MET A 43 11.66 3.06 15.84
C MET A 43 10.68 4.20 15.59
N ALA A 44 9.83 4.53 16.57
CA ALA A 44 8.92 5.68 16.49
C ALA A 44 9.64 7.03 16.32
N THR A 45 10.85 7.16 16.91
CA THR A 45 11.65 8.39 16.82
C THR A 45 12.32 8.55 15.45
N ALA A 46 12.87 7.46 14.89
CA ALA A 46 13.47 7.46 13.55
C ALA A 46 12.42 7.77 12.46
N VAL A 47 11.25 7.15 12.56
CA VAL A 47 10.13 7.37 11.65
C VAL A 47 9.58 8.81 11.74
N ALA A 48 9.49 9.38 12.96
CA ALA A 48 9.08 10.78 13.14
C ALA A 48 10.08 11.79 12.57
N LYS A 49 11.39 11.48 12.59
CA LYS A 49 12.46 12.33 12.03
C LYS A 49 12.41 12.32 10.49
N ALA A 50 12.13 11.17 9.87
CA ALA A 50 11.93 11.04 8.42
C ALA A 50 10.67 11.79 7.93
N ALA A 51 9.58 11.76 8.71
CA ALA A 51 8.35 12.48 8.38
C ALA A 51 8.50 14.02 8.40
N ALA A 52 9.43 14.56 9.20
CA ALA A 52 9.64 16.01 9.35
C ALA A 52 10.43 16.66 8.20
N ALA A 53 11.03 15.88 7.30
CA ALA A 53 11.89 16.36 6.22
C ALA A 53 11.13 16.60 4.89
N THR A 54 9.95 17.22 4.92
CA THR A 54 9.19 17.56 3.70
C THR A 54 9.59 18.96 3.20
N ALA A 55 10.75 19.07 2.56
CA ALA A 55 11.09 20.26 1.78
C ALA A 55 10.45 20.15 0.39
N GLU A 56 9.68 21.16 -0.04
CA GLU A 56 9.17 21.25 -1.41
C GLU A 56 10.35 21.20 -2.40
N ARG A 57 10.59 20.03 -3.02
CA ARG A 57 11.60 19.87 -4.07
C ARG A 57 11.05 20.48 -5.36
N SER A 58 11.59 21.63 -5.76
CA SER A 58 11.30 22.20 -7.08
C SER A 58 12.09 21.46 -8.15
N VAL A 59 11.46 20.56 -8.90
CA VAL A 59 12.07 19.91 -10.07
C VAL A 59 11.88 20.81 -11.29
N ALA A 60 12.99 21.22 -11.92
CA ALA A 60 12.94 21.98 -13.16
C ALA A 60 12.55 21.04 -14.31
N VAL A 61 11.37 21.26 -14.91
CA VAL A 61 10.89 20.47 -16.06
C VAL A 61 11.35 21.15 -17.36
N PRO A 62 12.19 20.49 -18.18
CA PRO A 62 12.60 21.02 -19.48
C PRO A 62 11.40 21.25 -20.41
N VAL A 63 11.47 22.32 -21.18
CA VAL A 63 10.56 22.52 -22.31
C VAL A 63 11.12 21.75 -23.49
N PHE A 64 10.31 20.89 -24.11
CA PHE A 64 10.71 20.13 -25.29
C PHE A 64 10.18 20.83 -26.57
N PRO A 65 10.98 21.66 -27.27
CA PRO A 65 10.52 22.41 -28.43
C PRO A 65 10.40 21.57 -29.70
N GLU A 66 10.97 20.36 -29.70
CA GLU A 66 11.15 19.55 -30.90
C GLU A 66 10.11 18.43 -30.97
N VAL A 67 9.43 18.31 -32.11
CA VAL A 67 8.48 17.25 -32.42
C VAL A 67 9.10 16.40 -33.52
N CYS A 68 9.87 15.37 -33.16
CA CYS A 68 10.30 14.39 -34.15
C CYS A 68 9.14 13.43 -34.44
N GLU A 69 8.58 13.46 -35.65
CA GLU A 69 7.44 12.61 -36.03
C GLU A 69 7.77 11.11 -36.04
N TYR A 70 9.05 10.73 -36.13
CA TYR A 70 9.48 9.33 -36.31
C TYR A 70 10.10 8.68 -35.07
N THR A 71 10.81 9.44 -34.22
CA THR A 71 11.39 8.90 -32.97
C THR A 71 10.81 9.55 -31.72
N GLY A 72 10.13 10.69 -31.85
CA GLY A 72 9.57 11.43 -30.72
C GLY A 72 10.59 11.82 -29.65
N ILE A 73 10.08 12.25 -28.51
CA ILE A 73 10.83 12.27 -27.25
C ILE A 73 10.64 10.87 -26.67
N THR A 74 11.68 10.15 -26.27
CA THR A 74 11.49 8.87 -25.55
C THR A 74 11.52 9.11 -24.05
N LEU A 75 11.02 8.18 -23.24
CA LEU A 75 11.18 8.23 -21.77
C LEU A 75 12.66 8.35 -21.38
N THR A 76 13.55 7.63 -22.07
CA THR A 76 14.99 7.75 -21.89
C THR A 76 15.49 9.17 -22.16
N ARG A 77 15.13 9.77 -23.31
CA ARG A 77 15.49 11.18 -23.61
C ARG A 77 14.91 12.15 -22.59
N TYR A 78 13.65 11.96 -22.20
CA TYR A 78 12.96 12.76 -21.19
C TYR A 78 13.73 12.76 -19.87
N MET A 79 14.11 11.57 -19.37
CA MET A 79 14.87 11.44 -18.12
C MET A 79 16.27 12.03 -18.23
N CYS A 80 16.97 11.84 -19.35
CA CYS A 80 18.27 12.48 -19.57
C CYS A 80 18.18 14.01 -19.52
N GLU A 81 17.15 14.60 -20.14
CA GLU A 81 16.96 16.07 -20.12
C GLU A 81 16.58 16.58 -18.73
N ILE A 82 15.74 15.84 -17.99
CA ILE A 82 15.40 16.12 -16.58
C ILE A 82 16.66 16.09 -15.71
N ALA A 83 17.49 15.05 -15.84
CA ALA A 83 18.73 14.90 -15.07
C ALA A 83 19.74 16.02 -15.38
N ARG A 84 19.85 16.43 -16.66
CA ARG A 84 20.68 17.58 -17.06
C ARG A 84 20.21 18.90 -16.45
N ALA A 85 18.90 19.10 -16.33
CA ALA A 85 18.33 20.28 -15.69
C ALA A 85 18.40 20.21 -14.15
N ASN A 86 18.46 19.01 -13.57
CA ASN A 86 18.44 18.76 -12.14
C ASN A 86 19.56 17.77 -11.76
N PRO A 87 20.81 18.23 -11.58
CA PRO A 87 21.97 17.35 -11.35
C PRO A 87 21.81 16.37 -10.15
N GLY A 88 20.96 16.70 -9.17
CA GLY A 88 20.66 15.82 -8.05
C GLY A 88 19.79 14.59 -8.37
N LEU A 89 19.24 14.51 -9.59
CA LEU A 89 18.34 13.42 -10.04
C LEU A 89 19.02 12.43 -11.01
N ASN A 90 20.33 12.51 -11.21
CA ASN A 90 21.06 11.60 -12.11
C ASN A 90 20.84 10.11 -11.74
N ASP A 91 20.82 9.78 -10.45
CA ASP A 91 20.57 8.41 -10.00
C ASP A 91 19.15 7.94 -10.35
N LEU A 92 18.15 8.84 -10.31
CA LEU A 92 16.78 8.52 -10.69
C LEU A 92 16.65 8.22 -12.18
N GLU A 93 17.46 8.85 -13.04
CA GLU A 93 17.50 8.53 -14.48
C GLU A 93 17.88 7.06 -14.70
N THR A 94 18.91 6.58 -14.00
CA THR A 94 19.34 5.17 -14.07
C THR A 94 18.28 4.23 -13.51
N LEU A 95 17.66 4.57 -12.37
CA LEU A 95 16.59 3.78 -11.76
C LEU A 95 15.37 3.67 -12.69
N ILE A 96 14.88 4.79 -13.23
CA ILE A 96 13.73 4.80 -14.14
C ILE A 96 14.07 4.07 -15.44
N SER A 97 15.30 4.17 -15.94
CA SER A 97 15.78 3.40 -17.10
C SER A 97 15.71 1.88 -16.87
N SER A 98 16.08 1.43 -15.68
CA SER A 98 15.95 0.03 -15.30
C SER A 98 14.49 -0.41 -15.13
N ILE A 99 13.66 0.40 -14.45
CA ILE A 99 12.23 0.12 -14.24
C ILE A 99 11.49 0.04 -15.59
N GLN A 100 11.72 0.96 -16.53
CA GLN A 100 11.07 0.88 -17.84
C GLN A 100 11.47 -0.40 -18.61
N THR A 101 12.70 -0.90 -18.43
CA THR A 101 13.15 -2.16 -19.03
C THR A 101 12.48 -3.36 -18.39
N ALA A 102 12.32 -3.36 -17.07
CA ALA A 102 11.53 -4.35 -16.34
C ALA A 102 10.08 -4.36 -16.84
N CYS A 103 9.44 -3.19 -16.96
CA CYS A 103 8.07 -3.07 -17.47
C CYS A 103 7.91 -3.59 -18.91
N LYS A 104 8.89 -3.34 -19.81
CA LYS A 104 8.89 -3.91 -21.17
C LYS A 104 8.96 -5.45 -21.12
N THR A 105 9.77 -6.00 -20.22
CA THR A 105 9.88 -7.46 -20.00
C THR A 105 8.57 -8.04 -19.46
N ILE A 106 7.99 -7.44 -18.41
CA ILE A 106 6.72 -7.87 -17.81
C ILE A 106 5.59 -7.79 -18.84
N ASN A 107 5.52 -6.72 -19.64
CA ASN A 107 4.56 -6.60 -20.73
C ASN A 107 4.64 -7.78 -21.71
N SER A 108 5.87 -8.20 -22.08
CA SER A 108 6.08 -9.37 -22.94
C SER A 108 5.63 -10.67 -22.27
N LEU A 109 5.81 -10.81 -20.96
CA LEU A 109 5.34 -11.98 -20.19
C LEU A 109 3.80 -12.02 -20.14
N VAL A 110 3.17 -10.92 -19.74
CA VAL A 110 1.70 -10.80 -19.62
C VAL A 110 1.03 -11.05 -20.97
N THR A 111 1.48 -10.39 -22.04
CA THR A 111 0.87 -10.49 -23.39
C THR A 111 0.97 -11.90 -23.97
N ARG A 112 1.97 -12.68 -23.54
CA ARG A 112 2.23 -14.04 -24.06
C ARG A 112 1.85 -15.13 -23.07
N ALA A 113 1.25 -14.79 -21.93
CA ALA A 113 1.09 -15.71 -20.82
C ALA A 113 0.39 -17.01 -21.23
N HIS A 114 -0.72 -16.91 -21.99
CA HIS A 114 -1.46 -18.08 -22.49
C HIS A 114 -0.71 -18.90 -23.54
N ILE A 115 0.23 -18.29 -24.27
CA ILE A 115 1.07 -19.00 -25.27
C ILE A 115 2.17 -19.80 -24.58
N THR A 116 2.79 -19.21 -23.57
CA THR A 116 3.90 -19.84 -22.83
C THR A 116 3.42 -20.78 -21.72
N GLY A 117 2.12 -20.78 -21.42
CA GLY A 117 1.53 -21.64 -20.38
C GLY A 117 1.91 -21.22 -18.97
N ILE A 118 2.30 -19.95 -18.77
CA ILE A 118 2.65 -19.38 -17.44
C ILE A 118 1.42 -18.79 -16.72
N VAL A 119 0.22 -19.03 -17.27
CA VAL A 119 -1.05 -18.70 -16.63
C VAL A 119 -1.38 -19.78 -15.60
N GLY A 120 -1.72 -19.38 -14.38
CA GLY A 120 -2.03 -20.29 -13.27
C GLY A 120 -0.93 -20.38 -12.21
N TYR A 121 -1.07 -21.36 -11.33
CA TYR A 121 -0.26 -21.49 -10.12
C TYR A 121 1.14 -22.04 -10.38
N ALA A 122 2.11 -21.60 -9.58
CA ALA A 122 3.42 -22.23 -9.55
C ALA A 122 3.29 -23.71 -9.12
N ASP A 123 4.08 -24.60 -9.73
CA ASP A 123 4.16 -26.03 -9.41
C ASP A 123 2.84 -26.82 -9.37
N GLY A 124 1.85 -26.45 -10.19
CA GLY A 124 0.59 -27.19 -10.30
C GLY A 124 -0.40 -26.94 -9.15
N GLY A 125 -0.18 -25.89 -8.35
CA GLY A 125 -0.99 -25.48 -7.20
C GLY A 125 -0.43 -25.99 -5.88
N GLY A 126 -0.19 -25.07 -4.93
CA GLY A 126 0.20 -25.42 -3.56
C GLY A 126 1.15 -24.47 -2.83
N SER A 127 1.82 -23.54 -3.53
CA SER A 127 2.55 -22.46 -2.85
C SER A 127 1.56 -21.39 -2.38
N ILE A 128 1.46 -21.24 -1.06
CA ILE A 128 0.67 -20.18 -0.42
C ILE A 128 1.67 -19.07 -0.09
N ASN A 129 1.43 -17.87 -0.59
CA ASN A 129 2.23 -16.71 -0.25
C ASN A 129 1.98 -16.29 1.20
N VAL A 130 2.77 -15.32 1.61
CA VAL A 130 2.90 -14.83 3.00
C VAL A 130 1.65 -14.11 3.49
N GLN A 131 0.76 -13.79 2.55
CA GLN A 131 -0.52 -13.13 2.75
C GLN A 131 -1.70 -14.12 2.68
N GLY A 132 -1.41 -15.42 2.56
CA GLY A 132 -2.40 -16.49 2.54
C GLY A 132 -3.09 -16.71 1.19
N GLU A 133 -2.54 -16.20 0.09
CA GLU A 133 -3.06 -16.34 -1.27
C GLU A 133 -2.25 -17.38 -2.06
N GLU A 134 -2.87 -18.12 -2.98
CA GLU A 134 -2.15 -19.08 -3.83
C GLU A 134 -1.29 -18.34 -4.86
N GLN A 135 0.03 -18.57 -4.82
CA GLN A 135 0.99 -17.80 -5.59
C GLN A 135 0.94 -18.18 -7.08
N LYS A 136 0.71 -17.18 -7.94
CA LYS A 136 0.73 -17.39 -9.40
C LYS A 136 2.16 -17.38 -9.92
N THR A 137 2.42 -18.17 -10.95
CA THR A 137 3.75 -18.23 -11.59
C THR A 137 4.20 -16.86 -12.08
N LEU A 138 3.25 -16.07 -12.60
CA LEU A 138 3.54 -14.75 -13.14
C LEU A 138 3.95 -13.75 -12.04
N ASP A 139 3.41 -13.89 -10.83
CA ASP A 139 3.71 -13.00 -9.71
C ASP A 139 5.17 -13.18 -9.28
N VAL A 140 5.62 -14.44 -9.14
CA VAL A 140 7.03 -14.78 -8.88
C VAL A 140 7.95 -14.23 -9.97
N LEU A 141 7.62 -14.46 -11.24
CA LEU A 141 8.45 -14.03 -12.36
C LEU A 141 8.57 -12.50 -12.45
N THR A 142 7.46 -11.78 -12.23
CA THR A 142 7.44 -10.32 -12.32
C THR A 142 8.17 -9.68 -11.14
N ASN A 143 8.04 -10.23 -9.92
CA ASN A 143 8.84 -9.86 -8.76
C ASN A 143 10.34 -9.99 -9.05
N ASP A 144 10.75 -11.15 -9.57
CA ASP A 144 12.14 -11.46 -9.93
C ASP A 144 12.72 -10.50 -10.96
N VAL A 145 11.93 -10.13 -11.97
CA VAL A 145 12.33 -9.18 -13.02
C VAL A 145 12.59 -7.80 -12.42
N LEU A 146 11.71 -7.29 -11.56
CA LEU A 146 11.88 -5.99 -10.92
C LEU A 146 13.02 -5.97 -9.92
N LYS A 147 13.14 -7.00 -9.06
CA LYS A 147 14.25 -7.14 -8.10
C LYS A 147 15.59 -7.10 -8.82
N ARG A 148 15.78 -7.91 -9.86
CA ARG A 148 17.03 -7.93 -10.63
C ARG A 148 17.29 -6.59 -11.33
N ALA A 149 16.27 -6.01 -11.96
CA ALA A 149 16.41 -4.71 -12.62
C ALA A 149 16.89 -3.62 -11.65
N LEU A 150 16.27 -3.53 -10.47
CA LEU A 150 16.62 -2.51 -9.47
C LEU A 150 17.96 -2.80 -8.79
N ARG A 151 18.26 -4.06 -8.48
CA ARG A 151 19.53 -4.48 -7.84
C ARG A 151 20.75 -4.04 -8.64
N PHE A 152 20.79 -4.33 -9.94
CA PHE A 152 21.96 -4.05 -10.77
C PHE A 152 22.11 -2.57 -11.18
N THR A 153 21.35 -1.66 -10.56
CA THR A 153 21.59 -0.22 -10.73
C THR A 153 22.71 0.32 -9.84
N GLY A 154 23.07 -0.39 -8.76
CA GLY A 154 24.04 0.07 -7.76
C GLY A 154 23.58 1.30 -6.96
N LYS A 155 22.27 1.64 -7.01
CA LYS A 155 21.68 2.81 -6.33
C LYS A 155 20.71 2.43 -5.21
N MET A 156 20.37 1.15 -5.12
CA MET A 156 19.38 0.62 -4.19
C MET A 156 20.06 0.14 -2.92
N GLY A 157 19.55 0.54 -1.76
CA GLY A 157 19.91 -0.13 -0.49
C GLY A 157 18.89 -1.20 -0.12
N VAL A 158 17.60 -0.82 -0.08
CA VAL A 158 16.52 -1.72 0.35
C VAL A 158 15.41 -1.78 -0.69
N ILE A 159 14.83 -2.97 -0.87
CA ILE A 159 13.65 -3.20 -1.69
C ILE A 159 12.54 -3.80 -0.84
N ALA A 160 11.31 -3.29 -0.95
CA ALA A 160 10.12 -3.96 -0.42
C ALA A 160 9.15 -4.29 -1.56
N SER A 161 8.68 -5.53 -1.60
CA SER A 161 7.77 -6.04 -2.60
C SER A 161 6.52 -6.60 -1.93
N GLU A 162 5.38 -6.51 -2.61
CA GLU A 162 4.14 -7.16 -2.18
C GLU A 162 4.31 -8.69 -2.01
N GLU A 163 5.22 -9.30 -2.78
CA GLU A 163 5.48 -10.74 -2.85
C GLU A 163 6.52 -11.26 -1.83
N GLU A 164 7.11 -10.39 -1.01
CA GLU A 164 8.18 -10.75 -0.04
C GLU A 164 7.70 -10.58 1.40
N GLU A 165 8.08 -11.48 2.32
CA GLU A 165 7.74 -11.35 3.75
C GLU A 165 8.36 -10.10 4.37
N ALA A 166 9.65 -9.92 4.10
CA ALA A 166 10.49 -8.89 4.67
C ALA A 166 11.13 -8.07 3.54
N PRO A 167 11.51 -6.81 3.81
CA PRO A 167 12.36 -6.06 2.91
C PRO A 167 13.64 -6.83 2.58
N VAL A 168 14.05 -6.77 1.31
CA VAL A 168 15.26 -7.39 0.80
C VAL A 168 16.37 -6.36 0.81
N ASP A 169 17.44 -6.66 1.55
CA ASP A 169 18.69 -5.92 1.46
C ASP A 169 19.38 -6.25 0.13
N VAL A 170 19.72 -5.20 -0.62
CA VAL A 170 20.33 -5.34 -1.95
C VAL A 170 21.85 -5.49 -1.84
N LEU A 171 22.47 -4.97 -0.77
CA LEU A 171 23.92 -4.85 -0.62
C LEU A 171 24.56 -6.11 0.00
N GLU A 172 23.83 -6.88 0.81
CA GLU A 172 24.35 -8.08 1.48
C GLU A 172 24.20 -9.38 0.67
N ASP A 173 23.48 -9.35 -0.45
CA ASP A 173 23.25 -10.55 -1.27
C ASP A 173 24.49 -10.83 -2.17
N GLU A 174 25.09 -12.03 -2.05
CA GLU A 174 26.38 -12.49 -2.62
C GLU A 174 26.57 -12.35 -4.17
N GLY A 175 25.61 -11.76 -4.86
CA GLY A 175 25.61 -11.53 -6.31
C GLY A 175 25.84 -10.08 -6.75
N VAL A 176 25.98 -9.11 -5.83
CA VAL A 176 26.43 -7.75 -6.21
C VAL A 176 27.93 -7.82 -6.42
N GLY A 177 28.33 -8.06 -7.67
CA GLY A 177 29.73 -8.06 -8.03
C GLY A 177 30.33 -6.70 -7.69
N GLN A 178 31.15 -6.62 -6.64
CA GLN A 178 32.07 -5.52 -6.48
C GLN A 178 32.92 -5.47 -7.75
N TYR A 179 32.63 -4.48 -8.61
CA TYR A 179 33.45 -4.21 -9.78
C TYR A 179 34.80 -3.75 -9.26
N SER A 180 35.70 -4.71 -9.05
CA SER A 180 37.08 -4.46 -8.66
C SER A 180 37.94 -4.40 -9.90
N ASP A 181 38.93 -3.51 -9.89
CA ASP A 181 39.95 -3.52 -10.93
C ASP A 181 40.91 -4.71 -10.76
N GLU A 182 41.87 -4.87 -11.68
CA GLU A 182 42.88 -5.94 -11.58
C GLU A 182 43.75 -5.84 -10.30
N ALA A 183 43.66 -4.71 -9.56
CA ALA A 183 44.36 -4.47 -8.30
C ALA A 183 43.48 -4.73 -7.05
N GLY A 184 42.19 -5.01 -7.21
CA GLY A 184 41.25 -5.27 -6.12
C GLY A 184 40.61 -4.01 -5.53
N ASP A 185 40.83 -2.83 -6.12
CA ASP A 185 40.20 -1.59 -5.68
C ASP A 185 38.78 -1.50 -6.26
N ALA A 186 37.79 -1.15 -5.43
CA ALA A 186 36.41 -0.96 -5.89
C ALA A 186 36.34 0.20 -6.90
N ILE A 187 35.94 -0.09 -8.14
CA ILE A 187 35.81 0.88 -9.23
C ILE A 187 34.55 1.74 -9.05
N ILE A 188 33.52 1.21 -8.38
CA ILE A 188 32.23 1.87 -8.16
C ILE A 188 31.87 1.76 -6.68
N ASP A 189 31.64 2.90 -6.04
CA ASP A 189 31.05 2.98 -4.70
C ASP A 189 29.52 2.88 -4.85
N GLU A 190 28.97 1.67 -4.68
CA GLU A 190 27.53 1.42 -4.71
C GLU A 190 26.91 1.83 -3.36
N ALA A 191 26.81 3.13 -3.14
CA ALA A 191 26.06 3.65 -2.00
C ALA A 191 24.55 3.48 -2.27
N GLY A 192 23.93 2.53 -1.57
CA GLY A 192 22.48 2.35 -1.54
C GLY A 192 21.79 3.61 -1.04
N ARG A 193 21.45 4.54 -1.94
CA ARG A 193 20.82 5.83 -1.61
C ARG A 193 19.31 5.76 -1.61
N TYR A 194 18.73 4.83 -2.36
CA TYR A 194 17.28 4.76 -2.55
C TYR A 194 16.68 3.48 -1.98
N THR A 195 15.43 3.60 -1.55
CA THR A 195 14.54 2.48 -1.23
C THR A 195 13.45 2.40 -2.27
N ALA A 196 13.14 1.21 -2.76
CA ALA A 196 12.07 1.00 -3.72
C ALA A 196 11.00 0.13 -3.07
N VAL A 197 9.74 0.56 -3.23
CA VAL A 197 8.57 -0.21 -2.85
C VAL A 197 7.79 -0.50 -4.12
N PHE A 198 7.37 -1.73 -4.36
CA PHE A 198 6.60 -2.05 -5.56
C PHE A 198 5.59 -3.19 -5.39
N ASP A 199 4.53 -3.10 -6.19
CA ASP A 199 3.65 -4.22 -6.51
C ASP A 199 4.04 -4.69 -7.92
N PRO A 200 4.62 -5.90 -8.06
CA PRO A 200 5.11 -6.35 -9.35
C PRO A 200 3.99 -6.60 -10.37
N LEU A 201 2.80 -7.02 -9.91
CA LEU A 201 1.67 -7.32 -10.77
C LEU A 201 0.30 -7.12 -10.08
N ASP A 202 -0.16 -5.88 -10.02
CA ASP A 202 -1.53 -5.54 -9.64
C ASP A 202 -2.54 -6.22 -10.57
N GLY A 203 -3.54 -6.84 -9.95
CA GLY A 203 -4.60 -7.54 -10.66
C GLY A 203 -4.14 -8.85 -11.29
N SER A 204 -3.13 -9.54 -10.74
CA SER A 204 -2.68 -10.85 -11.25
C SER A 204 -3.82 -11.87 -11.41
N SER A 205 -4.88 -11.78 -10.58
CA SER A 205 -6.12 -12.56 -10.71
C SER A 205 -6.78 -12.44 -12.09
N ASN A 206 -6.59 -11.31 -12.76
CA ASN A 206 -7.27 -10.90 -13.99
C ASN A 206 -6.55 -11.35 -15.28
N VAL A 207 -5.30 -11.80 -15.17
CA VAL A 207 -4.47 -12.21 -16.31
C VAL A 207 -5.15 -13.32 -17.11
N ASP A 208 -5.67 -14.32 -16.43
CA ASP A 208 -6.32 -15.49 -17.03
C ASP A 208 -7.52 -15.09 -17.91
N ALA A 209 -8.19 -13.98 -17.57
CA ALA A 209 -9.34 -13.43 -18.26
C ALA A 209 -8.98 -12.37 -19.33
N GLY A 210 -7.69 -12.06 -19.51
CA GLY A 210 -7.24 -11.03 -20.46
C GLY A 210 -7.69 -9.61 -20.09
N ILE A 211 -7.94 -9.36 -18.80
CA ILE A 211 -8.34 -8.06 -18.26
C ILE A 211 -7.07 -7.26 -17.91
N PRO A 212 -7.10 -5.91 -17.96
CA PRO A 212 -5.92 -5.09 -17.68
C PRO A 212 -5.31 -5.36 -16.30
N THR A 213 -3.99 -5.33 -16.24
CA THR A 213 -3.15 -5.47 -15.04
C THR A 213 -2.06 -4.41 -15.04
N GLY A 214 -1.24 -4.33 -13.99
CA GLY A 214 -0.14 -3.37 -14.00
C GLY A 214 0.94 -3.63 -12.96
N THR A 215 1.99 -2.82 -13.00
CA THR A 215 3.05 -2.76 -11.97
C THR A 215 2.98 -1.40 -11.30
N ILE A 216 3.15 -1.33 -9.99
CA ILE A 216 3.16 -0.09 -9.22
C ILE A 216 4.52 0.07 -8.56
N PHE A 217 5.08 1.28 -8.53
CA PHE A 217 6.34 1.53 -7.83
C PHE A 217 6.38 2.90 -7.14
N GLY A 218 7.10 2.95 -6.03
CA GLY A 218 7.48 4.16 -5.30
C GLY A 218 8.97 4.12 -4.96
N ILE A 219 9.62 5.28 -5.00
CA ILE A 219 11.04 5.43 -4.66
C ILE A 219 11.15 6.46 -3.54
N PHE A 220 11.85 6.10 -2.47
CA PHE A 220 12.22 6.96 -1.36
C PHE A 220 13.73 7.27 -1.40
N ASP A 221 14.12 8.45 -0.93
CA ASP A 221 15.52 8.84 -0.76
C ASP A 221 15.93 8.57 0.69
N MET A 222 16.90 7.65 0.89
CA MET A 222 17.38 7.26 2.20
C MET A 222 18.33 8.30 2.81
N SER A 223 18.73 9.37 2.10
CA SER A 223 19.56 10.41 2.72
C SER A 223 18.94 11.07 3.97
N ALA A 224 17.62 10.94 4.17
CA ALA A 224 16.92 11.40 5.37
C ALA A 224 16.82 10.34 6.49
N ALA A 225 16.96 9.06 6.16
CA ALA A 225 16.97 7.96 7.11
C ALA A 225 18.43 7.51 7.29
N GLU A 226 19.02 7.77 8.45
CA GLU A 226 20.35 7.23 8.80
C GLU A 226 20.26 5.69 8.91
N CYS A 227 20.07 4.94 7.81
CA CYS A 227 20.49 3.54 7.76
C CYS A 227 22.01 3.57 7.67
N VAL A 228 22.65 3.62 8.84
CA VAL A 228 24.09 3.41 8.96
C VAL A 228 24.27 1.91 8.88
N LEU A 229 24.72 1.42 7.72
CA LEU A 229 25.20 0.06 7.60
C LEU A 229 26.32 -0.13 8.62
N PRO A 230 26.32 -1.18 9.46
CA PRO A 230 27.49 -1.47 10.26
C PRO A 230 28.66 -1.68 9.29
N GLU A 231 29.70 -0.86 9.41
CA GLU A 231 30.98 -1.16 8.76
C GLU A 231 31.35 -2.59 9.16
N VAL A 232 31.67 -3.43 8.18
CA VAL A 232 32.08 -4.82 8.39
C VAL A 232 33.10 -4.82 9.52
N GLN A 233 32.71 -5.35 10.68
CA GLN A 233 33.57 -5.33 11.84
C GLN A 233 34.75 -6.27 11.52
N GLU A 234 35.97 -5.72 11.41
CA GLU A 234 37.20 -6.50 11.18
C GLU A 234 37.20 -7.72 12.12
N GLY A 235 37.02 -8.93 11.57
CA GLY A 235 36.87 -10.15 12.37
C GLY A 235 36.01 -11.27 11.78
N CYS A 236 35.24 -11.03 10.72
CA CYS A 236 34.41 -12.06 10.04
C CYS A 236 35.10 -12.72 8.82
N ASP A 237 36.43 -12.88 8.86
CA ASP A 237 37.22 -13.31 7.68
C ASP A 237 37.26 -14.84 7.44
N ASP A 238 36.71 -15.67 8.34
CA ASP A 238 36.82 -17.14 8.25
C ASP A 238 35.45 -17.84 8.16
N LEU A 239 34.87 -17.84 6.94
CA LEU A 239 33.60 -18.52 6.60
C LEU A 239 33.66 -20.07 6.62
N TYR A 240 34.73 -20.69 7.15
CA TYR A 240 34.87 -22.15 7.19
C TYR A 240 35.46 -22.70 8.51
N SER A 241 35.18 -22.06 9.65
CA SER A 241 35.44 -22.68 10.96
C SER A 241 34.15 -23.28 11.53
N PRO A 242 34.07 -24.61 11.81
CA PRO A 242 32.85 -25.27 12.31
C PRO A 242 32.58 -25.00 13.80
N ALA A 243 32.98 -23.82 14.31
CA ALA A 243 32.97 -23.50 15.73
C ALA A 243 32.63 -22.03 16.02
N VAL A 244 31.67 -21.45 15.29
CA VAL A 244 31.04 -20.18 15.67
C VAL A 244 29.55 -20.44 15.84
N GLU A 245 29.09 -20.38 17.09
CA GLU A 245 27.68 -20.42 17.45
C GLU A 245 27.04 -19.05 17.16
N ASP A 246 26.01 -19.06 16.31
CA ASP A 246 24.71 -18.37 16.47
C ASP A 246 24.54 -16.83 16.32
N ASP A 247 25.53 -16.02 15.93
CA ASP A 247 25.36 -14.54 15.95
C ASP A 247 25.58 -13.79 14.61
N CYS A 248 25.51 -14.46 13.45
CA CYS A 248 25.73 -13.78 12.15
C CYS A 248 24.66 -14.05 11.07
N GLU A 249 23.53 -14.69 11.39
CA GLU A 249 22.45 -14.92 10.42
C GLU A 249 21.33 -13.88 10.57
N GLY A 250 21.11 -13.08 9.52
CA GLY A 250 19.76 -12.67 9.11
C GLY A 250 19.12 -11.45 9.76
N ALA A 251 19.90 -10.49 10.28
CA ALA A 251 19.35 -9.20 10.67
C ALA A 251 19.51 -8.19 9.53
N VAL A 252 18.54 -8.11 8.61
CA VAL A 252 18.25 -6.82 7.97
C VAL A 252 18.16 -5.83 9.13
N SER A 253 19.09 -4.88 9.22
CA SER A 253 19.16 -4.06 10.44
C SER A 253 17.79 -3.42 10.68
N GLU A 254 17.29 -3.45 11.91
CA GLU A 254 15.99 -2.82 12.26
C GLU A 254 15.91 -1.37 11.76
N GLU A 255 17.07 -0.73 11.60
CA GLU A 255 17.30 0.60 11.02
C GLU A 255 17.03 0.66 9.51
N CYS A 256 17.40 -0.35 8.73
CA CYS A 256 17.10 -0.41 7.29
C CYS A 256 15.63 -0.84 7.01
N MET A 257 14.98 -1.59 7.91
CA MET A 257 13.52 -1.73 7.86
C MET A 257 12.82 -0.37 8.03
N ALA A 258 13.29 0.47 8.96
CA ALA A 258 12.73 1.80 9.15
C ALA A 258 12.87 2.70 7.90
N ALA A 259 13.89 2.47 7.06
CA ALA A 259 14.03 3.17 5.79
C ALA A 259 12.88 2.88 4.79
N THR A 260 12.22 1.73 4.89
CA THR A 260 11.00 1.42 4.10
C THR A 260 9.72 2.03 4.68
N LEU A 261 9.71 2.34 5.98
CA LEU A 261 8.54 2.80 6.73
C LEU A 261 8.44 4.33 6.75
N GLN A 262 8.54 4.93 5.57
CA GLN A 262 8.43 6.38 5.39
C GLN A 262 7.01 6.77 4.96
N PRO A 263 6.49 7.92 5.40
CA PRO A 263 5.20 8.40 4.92
C PRO A 263 5.25 8.66 3.41
N GLY A 264 4.11 8.52 2.74
CA GLY A 264 4.02 8.72 1.29
C GLY A 264 4.54 10.09 0.84
N SER A 265 4.42 11.12 1.69
CA SER A 265 4.98 12.46 1.46
C SER A 265 6.50 12.50 1.22
N SER A 266 7.24 11.46 1.60
CA SER A 266 8.69 11.34 1.40
C SER A 266 9.07 10.67 0.07
N LEU A 267 8.10 10.26 -0.75
CA LEU A 267 8.35 9.72 -2.08
C LEU A 267 9.04 10.78 -2.97
N VAL A 268 10.15 10.38 -3.61
CA VAL A 268 10.88 11.23 -4.56
C VAL A 268 10.51 10.94 -6.01
N ALA A 269 10.00 9.73 -6.27
CA ALA A 269 9.41 9.36 -7.53
C ALA A 269 8.35 8.28 -7.30
N SER A 270 7.34 8.25 -8.16
CA SER A 270 6.37 7.17 -8.21
C SER A 270 5.80 7.02 -9.61
N GLY A 271 5.34 5.82 -9.92
CA GLY A 271 4.74 5.52 -11.19
C GLY A 271 3.99 4.20 -11.19
N TYR A 272 3.35 3.94 -12.31
CA TYR A 272 2.83 2.62 -12.64
C TYR A 272 3.08 2.30 -14.11
N CYS A 273 3.09 1.02 -14.44
CA CYS A 273 2.99 0.53 -15.80
C CYS A 273 1.67 -0.23 -15.96
N LEU A 274 0.80 0.22 -16.87
CA LEU A 274 -0.46 -0.43 -17.20
C LEU A 274 -0.27 -1.36 -18.41
N TYR A 275 -0.58 -2.64 -18.25
CA TYR A 275 -0.60 -3.64 -19.30
C TYR A 275 -2.05 -3.85 -19.77
N SER A 276 -2.40 -3.25 -20.91
CA SER A 276 -3.76 -3.27 -21.46
C SER A 276 -3.73 -3.42 -22.98
N SER A 277 -4.77 -2.95 -23.66
CA SER A 277 -4.81 -2.78 -25.13
C SER A 277 -3.60 -2.01 -25.69
N SER A 278 -2.98 -1.18 -24.86
CA SER A 278 -1.65 -0.61 -25.05
C SER A 278 -0.95 -0.57 -23.70
N THR A 279 0.39 -0.48 -23.73
CA THR A 279 1.19 -0.40 -22.50
C THR A 279 1.47 1.07 -22.19
N PHE A 280 1.11 1.51 -20.98
CA PHE A 280 1.33 2.89 -20.54
C PHE A 280 2.28 2.93 -19.35
N PHE A 281 3.20 3.88 -19.34
CA PHE A 281 4.09 4.17 -18.22
C PHE A 281 3.76 5.55 -17.67
N ALA A 282 3.15 5.62 -16.49
CA ALA A 282 2.87 6.86 -15.79
C ALA A 282 3.97 7.16 -14.78
N LEU A 283 4.43 8.40 -14.72
CA LEU A 283 5.55 8.81 -13.87
C LEU A 283 5.31 10.19 -13.26
N THR A 284 5.66 10.34 -11.98
CA THR A 284 5.89 11.63 -11.32
C THR A 284 7.21 11.65 -10.58
N LEU A 285 7.86 12.81 -10.58
CA LEU A 285 9.07 13.12 -9.81
C LEU A 285 8.77 14.24 -8.76
N GLY A 286 7.51 14.47 -8.43
CA GLY A 286 7.08 15.58 -7.57
C GLY A 286 6.82 16.92 -8.29
N ALA A 287 6.83 16.92 -9.63
CA ALA A 287 6.50 18.08 -10.46
C ALA A 287 5.54 17.71 -11.60
N GLY A 288 4.34 17.29 -11.22
CA GLY A 288 3.29 16.86 -12.15
C GLY A 288 3.45 15.41 -12.62
N VAL A 289 2.53 14.97 -13.47
CA VAL A 289 2.44 13.60 -13.98
C VAL A 289 2.62 13.57 -15.49
N GLN A 290 3.42 12.63 -15.97
CA GLN A 290 3.59 12.35 -17.40
C GLN A 290 3.17 10.91 -17.69
N ILE A 291 2.50 10.68 -18.82
CA ILE A 291 2.21 9.32 -19.30
C ILE A 291 2.84 9.10 -20.67
N PHE A 292 3.58 8.00 -20.76
CA PHE A 292 4.21 7.50 -21.96
C PHE A 292 3.48 6.23 -22.44
N THR A 293 3.46 6.00 -23.74
CA THR A 293 2.93 4.78 -24.34
C THR A 293 4.06 4.02 -25.01
N LEU A 294 4.09 2.70 -24.82
CA LEU A 294 5.07 1.83 -25.47
C LEU A 294 4.75 1.71 -26.96
N ASP A 295 5.69 2.09 -27.81
CA ASP A 295 5.70 1.68 -29.20
C ASP A 295 6.39 0.31 -29.32
N PRO A 296 5.66 -0.77 -29.63
CA PRO A 296 6.23 -2.11 -29.70
C PRO A 296 7.13 -2.32 -30.93
N HIS A 297 7.10 -1.44 -31.94
CA HIS A 297 7.93 -1.58 -33.14
C HIS A 297 9.37 -1.16 -32.89
N ILE A 298 9.58 -0.12 -32.08
CA ILE A 298 10.91 0.36 -31.70
C ILE A 298 11.30 -0.04 -30.27
N GLY A 299 10.34 -0.51 -29.46
CA GLY A 299 10.58 -0.92 -28.08
C GLY A 299 10.81 0.25 -27.13
N GLU A 300 10.25 1.42 -27.40
CA GLU A 300 10.45 2.65 -26.63
C GLU A 300 9.15 3.25 -26.10
N PHE A 301 9.22 3.83 -24.90
CA PHE A 301 8.12 4.61 -24.33
C PHE A 301 8.17 6.04 -24.86
N VAL A 302 7.07 6.51 -25.44
CA VAL A 302 6.93 7.84 -26.06
C VAL A 302 5.84 8.63 -25.32
N PRO A 303 6.03 9.91 -24.96
CA PRO A 303 5.05 10.69 -24.22
C PRO A 303 3.81 10.88 -25.08
N THR A 304 2.67 10.52 -24.52
CA THR A 304 1.36 10.65 -25.17
C THR A 304 0.43 11.56 -24.40
N HIS A 305 0.61 11.67 -23.08
CA HIS A 305 -0.17 12.58 -22.24
C HIS A 305 0.79 13.39 -21.37
N PRO A 306 1.24 14.56 -21.85
CA PRO A 306 2.09 15.43 -21.05
C PRO A 306 1.26 16.20 -20.01
N ASN A 307 1.84 16.41 -18.82
CA ASN A 307 1.26 17.23 -17.74
C ASN A 307 -0.20 16.84 -17.42
N VAL A 308 -0.40 15.56 -17.11
CA VAL A 308 -1.72 15.02 -16.79
C VAL A 308 -2.28 15.74 -15.57
N ALA A 309 -3.50 16.26 -15.72
CA ALA A 309 -4.28 16.85 -14.64
C ALA A 309 -5.62 16.13 -14.57
N VAL A 310 -5.98 15.65 -13.38
CA VAL A 310 -7.28 15.03 -13.18
C VAL A 310 -8.39 16.09 -13.33
N PRO A 311 -9.51 15.78 -14.01
CA PRO A 311 -10.65 16.68 -14.04
C PRO A 311 -11.10 17.06 -12.62
N GLN A 312 -11.54 18.31 -12.41
CA GLN A 312 -11.97 18.78 -11.08
C GLN A 312 -13.13 17.95 -10.53
N ARG A 313 -14.03 17.52 -11.42
CA ARG A 313 -15.18 16.66 -11.14
C ARG A 313 -15.39 15.71 -12.31
N GLY A 314 -15.76 14.46 -12.04
CA GLY A 314 -16.14 13.50 -13.06
C GLY A 314 -17.62 13.12 -13.03
N ALA A 315 -17.95 12.06 -13.75
CA ALA A 315 -19.28 11.44 -13.77
C ALA A 315 -19.18 9.91 -13.67
N ILE A 316 -18.10 9.42 -13.04
CA ILE A 316 -17.78 7.99 -12.90
C ILE A 316 -17.46 7.69 -11.44
N TYR A 317 -18.00 6.60 -10.91
CA TYR A 317 -17.51 6.00 -9.67
C TYR A 317 -17.06 4.56 -9.92
N SER A 318 -16.04 4.14 -9.17
CA SER A 318 -15.36 2.86 -9.34
C SER A 318 -15.11 2.16 -8.02
N LEU A 319 -16.05 1.32 -7.62
CA LEU A 319 -16.00 0.52 -6.40
C LEU A 319 -16.60 -0.87 -6.64
N ASN A 320 -16.15 -1.87 -5.87
CA ASN A 320 -16.75 -3.21 -5.91
C ASN A 320 -18.09 -3.26 -5.16
N GLU A 321 -19.18 -2.95 -5.84
CA GLU A 321 -20.52 -2.91 -5.25
C GLU A 321 -21.03 -4.22 -4.66
N ALA A 322 -20.41 -5.37 -4.94
CA ALA A 322 -20.75 -6.62 -4.26
C ALA A 322 -20.57 -6.49 -2.73
N ASN A 323 -19.66 -5.63 -2.29
CA ASN A 323 -19.39 -5.36 -0.87
C ASN A 323 -20.22 -4.21 -0.30
N ARG A 324 -21.17 -3.63 -1.04
CA ARG A 324 -21.92 -2.43 -0.64
C ARG A 324 -22.54 -2.52 0.76
N LYS A 325 -23.12 -3.68 1.10
CA LYS A 325 -23.74 -3.90 2.42
C LYS A 325 -22.74 -3.92 3.56
N ALA A 326 -21.46 -4.18 3.27
CA ALA A 326 -20.39 -4.26 4.25
C ALA A 326 -19.62 -2.94 4.41
N TRP A 327 -19.88 -1.93 3.56
CA TRP A 327 -19.31 -0.59 3.69
C TRP A 327 -19.92 0.17 4.86
N ASP A 328 -19.20 1.21 5.30
CA ASP A 328 -19.73 2.16 6.25
C ASP A 328 -20.92 2.96 5.69
N ALA A 329 -21.73 3.52 6.59
CA ALA A 329 -22.90 4.31 6.24
C ALA A 329 -22.58 5.53 5.36
N PRO A 330 -21.60 6.40 5.67
CA PRO A 330 -21.35 7.61 4.88
C PRO A 330 -20.97 7.28 3.43
N LEU A 331 -20.13 6.28 3.19
CA LEU A 331 -19.76 5.90 1.83
C LEU A 331 -20.94 5.32 1.05
N ARG A 332 -21.72 4.43 1.67
CA ARG A 332 -22.92 3.86 1.03
C ARG A 332 -23.88 4.96 0.61
N THR A 333 -24.18 5.90 1.50
CA THR A 333 -25.10 7.01 1.22
C THR A 333 -24.56 7.91 0.12
N TYR A 334 -23.26 8.23 0.14
CA TYR A 334 -22.62 9.00 -0.92
C TYR A 334 -22.77 8.32 -2.30
N ILE A 335 -22.44 7.03 -2.41
CA ILE A 335 -22.53 6.30 -3.68
C ILE A 335 -23.97 6.21 -4.19
N GLU A 336 -24.95 5.98 -3.32
CA GLU A 336 -26.36 6.00 -3.71
C GLU A 336 -26.82 7.38 -4.20
N ASP A 337 -26.36 8.44 -3.54
CA ASP A 337 -26.70 9.80 -3.96
C ASP A 337 -26.06 10.14 -5.32
N LEU A 338 -24.86 9.64 -5.63
CA LEU A 338 -24.28 9.72 -6.98
C LEU A 338 -25.11 8.94 -8.02
N GLN A 339 -25.67 7.79 -7.66
CA GLN A 339 -26.48 6.96 -8.57
C GLN A 339 -27.82 7.61 -8.91
N ASP A 340 -28.44 8.25 -7.93
CA ASP A 340 -29.74 8.89 -8.09
C ASP A 340 -29.64 10.28 -8.75
N GLY A 341 -28.45 10.89 -8.73
CA GLY A 341 -28.22 12.27 -9.17
C GLY A 341 -28.50 13.29 -8.06
N ASN A 342 -28.42 12.86 -6.80
CA ASN A 342 -28.60 13.68 -5.61
C ASN A 342 -27.27 14.24 -5.06
N GLY A 343 -26.14 13.90 -5.68
CA GLY A 343 -24.84 14.52 -5.40
C GLY A 343 -24.74 15.96 -5.91
N GLU A 344 -23.63 16.63 -5.60
CA GLU A 344 -23.44 18.06 -5.92
C GLU A 344 -23.41 18.37 -7.43
N SER A 345 -23.09 17.38 -8.26
CA SER A 345 -23.15 17.56 -9.72
C SER A 345 -24.58 17.64 -10.26
N GLY A 346 -25.57 17.10 -9.53
CA GLY A 346 -26.94 16.91 -10.02
C GLY A 346 -27.09 15.88 -11.15
N GLU A 347 -26.00 15.19 -11.53
CA GLU A 347 -25.99 14.19 -12.59
C GLU A 347 -25.85 12.78 -12.02
N ARG A 348 -26.41 11.78 -12.71
CA ARG A 348 -26.24 10.38 -12.35
C ARG A 348 -24.88 9.87 -12.80
N TYR A 349 -24.11 9.32 -11.87
CA TYR A 349 -22.80 8.80 -12.18
C TYR A 349 -22.89 7.42 -12.82
N THR A 350 -21.91 7.15 -13.68
CA THR A 350 -21.76 5.87 -14.34
C THR A 350 -20.83 4.96 -13.53
N ALA A 351 -21.29 3.75 -13.22
CA ALA A 351 -20.44 2.72 -12.61
C ALA A 351 -19.40 2.20 -13.60
N ARG A 352 -18.12 2.15 -13.19
CA ARG A 352 -17.06 1.45 -13.91
C ARG A 352 -16.15 0.77 -12.89
N TYR A 353 -15.95 -0.54 -12.99
CA TYR A 353 -15.04 -1.26 -12.10
C TYR A 353 -14.37 -2.36 -12.91
N ILE A 354 -13.07 -2.20 -13.18
CA ILE A 354 -12.26 -3.17 -13.94
C ILE A 354 -11.82 -4.31 -13.00
N GLY A 355 -11.53 -3.97 -11.74
CA GLY A 355 -11.01 -4.93 -10.76
C GLY A 355 -9.49 -5.07 -10.78
N SER A 356 -8.78 -4.11 -11.41
CA SER A 356 -7.35 -3.86 -11.26
C SER A 356 -7.19 -2.42 -10.83
N MET A 357 -6.44 -2.18 -9.75
CA MET A 357 -6.24 -0.83 -9.22
C MET A 357 -5.59 0.06 -10.28
N VAL A 358 -4.56 -0.43 -10.96
CA VAL A 358 -3.85 0.34 -12.01
C VAL A 358 -4.80 0.75 -13.13
N GLY A 359 -5.63 -0.18 -13.62
CA GLY A 359 -6.59 0.11 -14.67
C GLY A 359 -7.67 1.11 -14.26
N ASP A 360 -8.24 0.95 -13.06
CA ASP A 360 -9.29 1.84 -12.55
C ASP A 360 -8.75 3.23 -12.20
N VAL A 361 -7.54 3.33 -11.64
CA VAL A 361 -6.87 4.62 -11.34
C VAL A 361 -6.43 5.32 -12.62
N HIS A 362 -5.87 4.60 -13.61
CA HIS A 362 -5.50 5.20 -14.91
C HIS A 362 -6.70 5.86 -15.59
N ARG A 363 -7.86 5.19 -15.62
CA ARG A 363 -9.11 5.78 -16.12
C ARG A 363 -9.51 7.00 -15.30
N THR A 364 -9.41 6.93 -13.98
CA THR A 364 -9.78 8.03 -13.07
C THR A 364 -8.91 9.26 -13.30
N LEU A 365 -7.60 9.08 -13.55
CA LEU A 365 -6.68 10.17 -13.88
C LEU A 365 -7.08 10.89 -15.18
N LEU A 366 -7.50 10.14 -16.21
CA LEU A 366 -7.80 10.72 -17.53
C LEU A 366 -9.23 11.27 -17.64
N TYR A 367 -10.21 10.61 -17.03
CA TYR A 367 -11.63 10.92 -17.20
C TYR A 367 -12.29 11.51 -15.96
N GLY A 368 -11.57 11.58 -14.84
CA GLY A 368 -12.10 12.06 -13.57
C GLY A 368 -13.07 11.07 -12.93
N GLY A 369 -13.65 11.51 -11.81
CA GLY A 369 -14.52 10.71 -10.97
C GLY A 369 -13.79 10.21 -9.74
N ILE A 370 -14.35 9.18 -9.11
CA ILE A 370 -13.81 8.62 -7.86
C ILE A 370 -13.56 7.12 -7.98
N PHE A 371 -12.37 6.68 -7.58
CA PHE A 371 -12.03 5.28 -7.33
C PHE A 371 -12.04 5.02 -5.83
N GLY A 372 -12.53 3.84 -5.43
CA GLY A 372 -12.60 3.44 -4.04
C GLY A 372 -12.38 1.95 -3.80
N TYR A 373 -11.51 1.67 -2.85
CA TYR A 373 -11.38 0.39 -2.16
C TYR A 373 -11.50 0.64 -0.65
N PRO A 374 -12.73 0.80 -0.13
CA PRO A 374 -12.96 1.17 1.26
C PRO A 374 -12.68 0.00 2.22
N ALA A 375 -12.69 0.31 3.51
CA ALA A 375 -12.87 -0.72 4.54
C ALA A 375 -14.23 -1.40 4.37
N ASP A 376 -14.30 -2.67 4.76
CA ASP A 376 -15.54 -3.40 4.87
C ASP A 376 -15.56 -4.26 6.15
N SER A 377 -16.69 -4.87 6.47
CA SER A 377 -16.83 -5.70 7.68
C SER A 377 -15.88 -6.90 7.75
N LYS A 378 -15.32 -7.35 6.61
CA LYS A 378 -14.32 -8.43 6.56
C LYS A 378 -12.90 -7.87 6.66
N ASN A 379 -12.65 -6.72 6.05
CA ASN A 379 -11.36 -6.05 5.95
C ASN A 379 -11.47 -4.66 6.58
N ALA A 380 -11.49 -4.60 7.91
CA ALA A 380 -11.70 -3.35 8.66
C ALA A 380 -10.64 -2.27 8.35
N ASN A 381 -9.43 -2.68 7.94
CA ASN A 381 -8.35 -1.78 7.54
C ASN A 381 -8.22 -1.65 6.00
N GLY A 382 -9.22 -2.07 5.23
CA GLY A 382 -9.12 -2.16 3.77
C GLY A 382 -8.29 -3.36 3.28
N LYS A 383 -8.23 -3.54 1.96
CA LYS A 383 -7.47 -4.64 1.32
C LYS A 383 -6.09 -4.19 0.80
N LEU A 384 -6.01 -2.98 0.25
CA LEU A 384 -4.81 -2.47 -0.42
C LEU A 384 -3.73 -2.11 0.60
N ARG A 385 -2.46 -2.32 0.26
CA ARG A 385 -1.30 -2.06 1.09
C ARG A 385 -0.84 -0.61 0.94
N LEU A 386 -0.38 -0.02 2.05
CA LEU A 386 0.00 1.38 2.11
C LEU A 386 1.22 1.68 1.24
N LEU A 387 2.30 0.93 1.40
CA LEU A 387 3.61 1.26 0.82
C LEU A 387 3.67 1.09 -0.70
N TYR A 388 3.16 -0.02 -1.23
CA TYR A 388 3.34 -0.38 -2.65
C TYR A 388 2.10 -0.19 -3.52
N GLU A 389 0.93 0.12 -2.94
CA GLU A 389 -0.29 0.39 -3.70
C GLU A 389 -0.83 1.81 -3.40
N ALA A 390 -1.22 2.07 -2.15
CA ALA A 390 -1.95 3.29 -1.81
C ALA A 390 -1.12 4.58 -1.90
N ALA A 391 0.08 4.62 -1.28
CA ALA A 391 0.92 5.81 -1.27
C ALA A 391 1.47 6.16 -2.67
N PRO A 392 1.99 5.21 -3.49
CA PRO A 392 2.40 5.48 -4.87
C PRO A 392 1.26 6.08 -5.72
N MET A 393 0.07 5.48 -5.67
CA MET A 393 -1.08 5.98 -6.42
C MET A 393 -1.60 7.33 -5.90
N ALA A 394 -1.61 7.54 -4.58
CA ALA A 394 -1.95 8.81 -3.98
C ALA A 394 -0.99 9.93 -4.43
N PHE A 395 0.31 9.66 -4.48
CA PHE A 395 1.30 10.64 -4.92
C PHE A 395 1.05 11.06 -6.37
N LEU A 396 0.81 10.11 -7.27
CA LEU A 396 0.44 10.40 -8.66
C LEU A 396 -0.84 11.24 -8.76
N VAL A 397 -1.89 10.85 -8.05
CA VAL A 397 -3.19 11.53 -8.12
C VAL A 397 -3.08 12.96 -7.58
N GLU A 398 -2.38 13.18 -6.48
CA GLU A 398 -2.16 14.53 -5.94
C GLU A 398 -1.27 15.39 -6.85
N GLN A 399 -0.24 14.81 -7.47
CA GLN A 399 0.59 15.50 -8.47
C GLN A 399 -0.19 15.86 -9.74
N ALA A 400 -1.26 15.13 -10.04
CA ALA A 400 -2.23 15.47 -11.08
C ALA A 400 -3.33 16.46 -10.61
N GLY A 401 -3.26 16.98 -9.39
CA GLY A 401 -4.24 17.92 -8.81
C GLY A 401 -5.49 17.27 -8.22
N GLY A 402 -5.47 15.95 -8.00
CA GLY A 402 -6.52 15.19 -7.34
C GLY A 402 -6.36 15.13 -5.83
N LEU A 403 -7.19 14.30 -5.19
CA LEU A 403 -7.12 14.03 -3.75
C LEU A 403 -7.14 12.52 -3.50
N ALA A 404 -6.51 12.11 -2.40
CA ALA A 404 -6.43 10.72 -1.98
C ALA A 404 -6.55 10.59 -0.45
N LEU A 405 -7.62 9.95 0.01
CA LEU A 405 -8.01 9.83 1.41
C LEU A 405 -8.28 8.36 1.79
N THR A 406 -8.17 8.04 3.08
CA THR A 406 -8.72 6.80 3.66
C THR A 406 -10.22 6.90 3.97
N GLY A 407 -10.85 8.02 3.59
CA GLY A 407 -12.18 8.46 4.04
C GLY A 407 -12.09 9.57 5.09
N LYS A 408 -11.04 9.55 5.93
CA LYS A 408 -10.82 10.55 7.00
C LYS A 408 -9.45 11.24 6.88
N THR A 409 -8.40 10.47 6.65
CA THR A 409 -7.02 10.97 6.68
C THR A 409 -6.45 11.00 5.26
N ARG A 410 -5.62 11.99 4.94
CA ARG A 410 -4.86 12.03 3.69
C ARG A 410 -3.86 10.87 3.66
N ILE A 411 -3.83 10.11 2.57
CA ILE A 411 -3.00 8.89 2.47
C ILE A 411 -1.51 9.22 2.61
N MET A 412 -1.07 10.33 2.02
CA MET A 412 0.34 10.75 2.02
C MET A 412 0.89 11.12 3.41
N ASP A 413 0.01 11.42 4.38
CA ASP A 413 0.38 11.79 5.75
C ASP A 413 0.43 10.57 6.68
N LEU A 414 0.02 9.39 6.20
CA LEU A 414 0.05 8.17 7.00
C LEU A 414 1.48 7.71 7.19
N VAL A 415 1.84 7.47 8.45
CA VAL A 415 3.11 6.90 8.84
C VAL A 415 2.98 5.38 8.92
N PRO A 416 3.66 4.61 8.04
CA PRO A 416 3.56 3.16 8.03
C PRO A 416 4.06 2.54 9.33
N GLN A 417 3.30 1.62 9.90
CA GLN A 417 3.67 0.85 11.10
C GLN A 417 4.24 -0.53 10.75
N SER A 418 3.99 -1.00 9.54
CA SER A 418 4.40 -2.30 9.02
C SER A 418 4.51 -2.20 7.50
N VAL A 419 5.42 -2.98 6.92
CA VAL A 419 5.62 -3.05 5.47
C VAL A 419 4.32 -3.44 4.76
N HIS A 420 3.60 -4.41 5.31
CA HIS A 420 2.34 -4.97 4.78
C HIS A 420 1.09 -4.29 5.34
N GLN A 421 1.20 -3.09 5.92
CA GLN A 421 0.05 -2.37 6.46
C GLN A 421 -1.01 -2.12 5.38
N ARG A 422 -2.25 -2.54 5.65
CA ARG A 422 -3.42 -2.27 4.78
C ARG A 422 -4.11 -0.97 5.14
N VAL A 423 -4.65 -0.28 4.13
CA VAL A 423 -5.42 0.95 4.28
C VAL A 423 -6.62 0.99 3.32
N PRO A 424 -7.73 1.63 3.72
CA PRO A 424 -8.78 2.04 2.78
C PRO A 424 -8.25 3.10 1.81
N VAL A 425 -8.69 3.06 0.56
CA VAL A 425 -8.27 4.02 -0.47
C VAL A 425 -9.48 4.61 -1.16
N LEU A 426 -9.61 5.94 -1.14
CA LEU A 426 -10.60 6.72 -1.87
C LEU A 426 -9.87 7.88 -2.54
N LEU A 427 -9.77 7.87 -3.88
CA LEU A 427 -8.99 8.86 -4.62
C LEU A 427 -9.62 9.23 -5.96
N GLY A 428 -9.25 10.39 -6.49
CA GLY A 428 -9.67 10.84 -7.81
C GLY A 428 -9.84 12.36 -7.91
N SER A 429 -10.88 12.76 -8.65
CA SER A 429 -11.26 14.15 -8.87
C SER A 429 -11.44 14.89 -7.53
N PRO A 430 -10.84 16.08 -7.38
CA PRO A 430 -10.80 16.76 -6.10
C PRO A 430 -12.19 17.17 -5.58
N ASP A 431 -13.14 17.54 -6.44
CA ASP A 431 -14.50 17.89 -6.00
C ASP A 431 -15.28 16.65 -5.54
N ASP A 432 -15.11 15.51 -6.22
CA ASP A 432 -15.77 14.25 -5.85
C ASP A 432 -15.25 13.70 -4.52
N VAL A 433 -13.93 13.77 -4.29
CA VAL A 433 -13.34 13.34 -3.02
C VAL A 433 -13.69 14.29 -1.88
N ARG A 434 -13.75 15.61 -2.11
CA ARG A 434 -14.23 16.58 -1.11
C ARG A 434 -15.70 16.37 -0.77
N GLU A 435 -16.54 16.14 -1.77
CA GLU A 435 -17.95 15.84 -1.54
C GLU A 435 -18.11 14.56 -0.73
N MET A 436 -17.41 13.48 -1.08
CA MET A 436 -17.38 12.26 -0.27
C MET A 436 -16.98 12.54 1.19
N ARG A 437 -15.93 13.34 1.39
CA ARG A 437 -15.46 13.72 2.72
C ARG A 437 -16.55 14.41 3.56
N LYS A 438 -17.44 15.19 2.93
CA LYS A 438 -18.60 15.80 3.60
C LYS A 438 -19.53 14.78 4.25
N TYR A 439 -19.73 13.62 3.62
CA TYR A 439 -20.56 12.56 4.19
C TYR A 439 -19.93 11.97 5.46
N TYR A 440 -18.61 11.76 5.46
CA TYR A 440 -17.86 11.33 6.65
C TYR A 440 -17.88 12.37 7.77
N ASP A 441 -17.70 13.64 7.43
CA ASP A 441 -17.70 14.76 8.38
C ASP A 441 -19.08 14.99 9.02
N ALA A 442 -20.15 14.89 8.22
CA ALA A 442 -21.52 14.97 8.72
C ALA A 442 -21.87 13.78 9.63
N PHE A 443 -21.44 12.57 9.25
CA PHE A 443 -21.70 11.35 10.01
C PHE A 443 -20.98 11.33 11.35
N THR A 444 -19.73 11.80 11.40
CA THR A 444 -18.92 11.86 12.64
C THR A 444 -19.25 13.06 13.54
N GLY A 445 -20.12 13.98 13.09
CA GLY A 445 -20.47 15.18 13.85
C GLY A 445 -19.29 16.16 13.99
N SER A 446 -18.40 16.19 13.00
CA SER A 446 -17.27 17.12 12.99
C SER A 446 -17.76 18.58 13.04
N LYS A 447 -17.02 19.46 13.74
CA LYS A 447 -17.34 20.90 13.86
C LYS A 447 -17.26 21.65 12.51
N GLU A 448 -16.65 21.04 11.50
CA GLU A 448 -16.47 21.62 10.18
C GLU A 448 -17.78 21.57 9.35
N MET A 449 -18.76 20.76 9.75
CA MET A 449 -20.06 20.69 9.08
C MET A 449 -21.24 20.64 10.06
N GLU A 450 -21.84 21.81 10.29
CA GLU A 450 -23.07 21.99 11.07
C GLU A 450 -24.17 22.62 10.20
N GLY A 451 -25.44 22.29 10.48
CA GLY A 451 -26.60 22.88 9.79
C GLY A 451 -27.56 21.87 9.15
N GLU A 452 -28.48 22.38 8.35
CA GLU A 452 -29.59 21.60 7.78
C GLU A 452 -29.11 20.51 6.80
N GLU A 453 -28.08 20.78 6.02
CA GLU A 453 -27.49 19.82 5.08
C GLU A 453 -26.83 18.64 5.81
N ALA A 454 -26.02 18.92 6.84
CA ALA A 454 -25.43 17.89 7.70
C ALA A 454 -26.50 17.04 8.41
N ARG A 455 -27.62 17.66 8.78
CA ARG A 455 -28.77 16.95 9.37
C ARG A 455 -29.44 16.03 8.34
N ARG A 456 -29.66 16.50 7.11
CA ARG A 456 -30.22 15.68 6.02
C ARG A 456 -29.30 14.52 5.65
N ILE A 457 -28.00 14.75 5.52
CA ILE A 457 -27.03 13.68 5.24
C ILE A 457 -27.07 12.63 6.35
N ARG A 458 -27.03 13.05 7.62
CA ARG A 458 -27.16 12.15 8.76
C ARG A 458 -28.45 11.34 8.70
N GLU A 459 -29.59 11.98 8.52
CA GLU A 459 -30.89 11.30 8.36
C GLU A 459 -30.86 10.25 7.23
N ARG A 460 -30.25 10.56 6.08
CA ARG A 460 -30.07 9.59 4.98
C ARG A 460 -29.13 8.45 5.37
N CYS A 461 -28.03 8.73 6.07
CA CYS A 461 -27.14 7.68 6.56
C CYS A 461 -27.86 6.72 7.52
N PHE A 462 -28.70 7.24 8.42
CA PHE A 462 -29.44 6.44 9.41
C PHE A 462 -30.61 5.67 8.79
N THR A 463 -31.38 6.29 7.89
CA THR A 463 -32.54 5.66 7.24
C THR A 463 -32.16 4.53 6.27
N ARG A 464 -30.88 4.47 5.85
CA ARG A 464 -30.36 3.45 4.94
C ARG A 464 -29.46 2.41 5.62
N LEU A 465 -29.44 2.34 6.95
CA LEU A 465 -28.78 1.27 7.70
C LEU A 465 -29.44 -0.09 7.41
N THR A 466 -28.64 -1.16 7.33
CA THR A 466 -29.18 -2.53 7.20
C THR A 466 -29.26 -3.23 8.56
N PRO A 467 -30.17 -4.20 8.76
CA PRO A 467 -30.30 -4.93 10.02
C PRO A 467 -28.98 -5.56 10.48
N GLY A 468 -28.63 -5.38 11.76
CA GLY A 468 -27.39 -5.90 12.37
C GLY A 468 -26.20 -4.93 12.35
N GLN A 469 -26.32 -3.75 11.72
CA GLN A 469 -25.33 -2.68 11.80
C GLN A 469 -25.64 -1.74 12.98
N LEU A 470 -25.47 -2.23 14.22
CA LEU A 470 -25.35 -1.35 15.38
C LEU A 470 -23.98 -0.66 15.29
N LEU A 471 -24.00 0.67 15.37
CA LEU A 471 -22.82 1.51 15.30
C LEU A 471 -21.87 1.17 16.44
N ASP A 472 -20.63 0.82 16.10
CA ASP A 472 -19.51 1.23 16.93
C ASP A 472 -19.41 2.77 16.81
N THR A 473 -20.16 3.46 17.68
CA THR A 473 -20.06 4.91 17.92
C THR A 473 -18.95 5.20 18.92
N THR A 474 -17.83 4.48 18.91
CA THR A 474 -16.64 4.96 19.60
C THR A 474 -16.22 6.29 18.97
N MET A 475 -16.63 7.40 19.60
CA MET A 475 -15.83 8.05 20.63
C MET A 475 -16.71 9.00 21.47
N ASP A 476 -16.89 8.65 22.74
CA ASP A 476 -17.18 9.52 23.91
C ASP A 476 -18.46 10.37 24.00
N LYS A 477 -19.48 10.14 23.16
CA LYS A 477 -20.85 10.62 23.47
C LYS A 477 -21.89 9.58 23.09
N VAL A 478 -22.74 9.27 24.07
CA VAL A 478 -24.00 8.54 23.89
C VAL A 478 -24.76 9.16 22.69
N PRO A 479 -25.23 8.37 21.71
CA PRO A 479 -26.00 8.93 20.59
C PRO A 479 -27.26 9.64 21.12
N ASP A 480 -27.60 10.83 20.63
CA ASP A 480 -28.77 11.58 21.14
C ASP A 480 -30.13 10.97 20.70
N SER A 481 -30.13 9.95 19.84
CA SER A 481 -31.35 9.34 19.28
C SER A 481 -31.16 7.88 18.85
N VAL A 482 -32.24 7.09 18.90
CA VAL A 482 -32.30 5.67 18.50
C VAL A 482 -33.37 5.46 17.42
N ALA A 483 -33.05 4.61 16.44
CA ALA A 483 -33.97 4.16 15.41
C ALA A 483 -34.80 2.97 15.93
N ILE A 484 -36.12 3.06 15.81
CA ILE A 484 -37.07 2.02 16.22
C ILE A 484 -37.58 1.28 14.98
N ASP A 485 -37.39 -0.03 14.97
CA ASP A 485 -38.07 -1.00 14.10
C ASP A 485 -39.10 -1.75 14.96
N SER A 486 -40.38 -1.38 14.86
CA SER A 486 -41.44 -1.97 15.69
C SER A 486 -42.04 -3.24 15.08
N THR A 487 -41.78 -3.47 13.80
CA THR A 487 -42.29 -4.59 13.00
C THR A 487 -41.31 -5.76 12.91
N GLY A 488 -40.03 -5.51 13.17
CA GLY A 488 -38.93 -6.49 13.07
C GLY A 488 -38.63 -6.90 11.63
N ASP A 489 -39.09 -6.13 10.64
CA ASP A 489 -38.91 -6.41 9.21
C ASP A 489 -37.73 -5.62 8.60
N GLY A 490 -37.02 -4.85 9.42
CA GLY A 490 -35.88 -4.04 9.01
C GLY A 490 -36.25 -2.68 8.43
N THR A 491 -37.52 -2.26 8.50
CA THR A 491 -37.93 -0.89 8.18
C THR A 491 -37.96 -0.04 9.44
N VAL A 492 -37.29 1.12 9.41
CA VAL A 492 -37.28 2.05 10.55
C VAL A 492 -38.60 2.81 10.55
N ASP A 493 -39.45 2.53 11.53
CA ASP A 493 -40.75 3.18 11.70
C ASP A 493 -40.63 4.59 12.26
N SER A 494 -39.64 4.82 13.14
CA SER A 494 -39.41 6.13 13.76
C SER A 494 -37.99 6.28 14.31
N VAL A 495 -37.54 7.53 14.45
CA VAL A 495 -36.31 7.90 15.17
C VAL A 495 -36.74 8.75 16.36
N VAL A 496 -36.35 8.35 17.57
CA VAL A 496 -36.72 9.05 18.82
C VAL A 496 -35.48 9.45 19.61
N PRO A 497 -35.54 10.52 20.41
CA PRO A 497 -34.51 10.79 21.43
C PRO A 497 -34.34 9.59 22.35
N ILE A 498 -33.12 9.33 22.84
CA ILE A 498 -32.86 8.18 23.74
C ILE A 498 -33.76 8.22 24.98
N ASP A 499 -34.00 9.41 25.51
CA ASP A 499 -34.84 9.69 26.67
C ASP A 499 -36.32 9.26 26.45
N GLU A 500 -36.73 9.11 25.20
CA GLU A 500 -38.08 8.75 24.76
C GLU A 500 -38.16 7.33 24.17
N ALA A 501 -37.04 6.58 24.19
CA ALA A 501 -36.97 5.25 23.60
C ALA A 501 -37.74 4.20 24.46
N PRO A 502 -38.55 3.33 23.84
CA PRO A 502 -39.28 2.29 24.56
C PRO A 502 -38.32 1.28 25.22
N PRO A 503 -38.65 0.77 26.41
CA PRO A 503 -37.77 -0.16 27.14
C PRO A 503 -37.52 -1.44 26.31
N GLY A 504 -36.24 -1.77 26.11
CA GLY A 504 -35.79 -2.90 25.29
C GLY A 504 -35.33 -2.55 23.86
N SER A 505 -35.41 -1.27 23.46
CA SER A 505 -34.85 -0.77 22.19
C SER A 505 -33.38 -0.35 22.27
N LEU A 506 -32.80 -0.35 23.48
CA LEU A 506 -31.41 -0.03 23.78
C LEU A 506 -30.63 -1.32 24.09
N PRO A 507 -29.34 -1.44 23.69
CA PRO A 507 -28.46 -2.51 24.15
C PRO A 507 -28.30 -2.50 25.68
N ASP A 508 -28.06 -3.65 26.30
CA ASP A 508 -27.93 -3.82 27.76
C ASP A 508 -26.81 -2.95 28.40
N ASP A 509 -25.92 -2.39 27.57
CA ASP A 509 -24.75 -1.58 27.99
C ASP A 509 -24.96 -0.06 27.89
N VAL A 510 -26.16 0.42 27.52
CA VAL A 510 -26.48 1.86 27.43
C VAL A 510 -27.31 2.28 28.65
N GLU A 511 -26.66 2.88 29.66
CA GLU A 511 -27.36 3.55 30.77
C GLU A 511 -27.90 4.92 30.32
N VAL A 512 -29.21 5.13 30.51
CA VAL A 512 -29.96 6.38 30.23
C VAL A 512 -29.65 7.46 31.25
#